data_AF-S8EDX3-F1
#
_entry.id   AF-S8EDX3-F1
#
_cell.length_a   1.000
_cell.length_b   1.000
_cell.length_c   1.000
_cell.angle_alpha   90.00
_cell.angle_beta   90.00
_cell.angle_gamma   90.00
#
_symmetry.space_group_name_H-M   'P 1'
#
loop_
_entity.id
_entity.type
_entity.pdbx_description
1 polymer ?
#
loop_
_entity_poly.entity_id
_entity_poly.type
_entity_poly.pdbx_seq_one_letter_code
_entity_poly.pdbx_strand_id
1 'polypeptide(L)'
;SSLAAARADNFYYPPEWEPKKGGLNKFHGQHALRERARKIDQGILIIRFEMPFHIWCGGCESMIAKGVRFNAEKKQVGNYYSTKIWSFTMKSACCRHEIVIQTDPQNCEYLIISGARKKIEEYDAVDAGSMVLPVED
;
A
#
# COMPACT_ATOMS: atom_id res chain seq x y z
N SER A 1 -12.50 -16.97 -3.45
CA SER A 1 -13.70 -17.25 -4.25
C SER A 1 -14.72 -16.17 -3.95
N SER A 2 -15.42 -15.64 -4.96
CA SER A 2 -16.49 -14.62 -4.82
C SER A 2 -17.62 -15.07 -3.88
N LEU A 3 -17.85 -16.38 -3.77
CA LEU A 3 -18.85 -16.96 -2.86
C LEU A 3 -18.45 -16.90 -1.37
N ALA A 4 -17.15 -16.93 -1.05
CA ALA A 4 -16.65 -16.79 0.33
C ALA A 4 -16.81 -15.36 0.87
N ALA A 5 -16.78 -14.36 -0.01
CA ALA A 5 -17.05 -12.98 0.36
C ALA A 5 -18.55 -12.73 0.67
N ALA A 6 -19.45 -13.59 0.19
CA ALA A 6 -20.90 -13.47 0.36
C ALA A 6 -21.47 -14.30 1.52
N ARG A 7 -20.63 -14.93 2.36
CA ARG A 7 -21.05 -15.91 3.39
C ARG A 7 -21.99 -16.99 2.82
N ALA A 8 -21.69 -17.49 1.62
CA ALA A 8 -22.46 -18.58 1.06
C ALA A 8 -22.21 -19.86 1.87
N ASP A 9 -23.28 -20.48 2.39
CA ASP A 9 -23.19 -21.67 3.23
C ASP A 9 -22.86 -22.96 2.45
N ASN A 10 -22.96 -22.92 1.11
CA ASN A 10 -22.82 -24.09 0.24
C ASN A 10 -21.63 -23.95 -0.72
N PHE A 11 -20.42 -24.23 -0.24
CA PHE A 11 -19.27 -24.45 -1.13
C PHE A 11 -19.35 -25.87 -1.71
N TYR A 12 -19.12 -26.00 -3.02
CA TYR A 12 -18.86 -27.30 -3.60
C TYR A 12 -17.51 -27.82 -3.10
N TYR A 13 -17.55 -28.95 -2.39
CA TYR A 13 -16.38 -29.70 -1.99
C TYR A 13 -16.26 -30.94 -2.89
N PRO A 14 -15.11 -31.15 -3.56
CA PRO A 14 -14.89 -32.35 -4.37
C PRO A 14 -15.05 -33.62 -3.52
N PRO A 15 -15.55 -34.74 -4.08
CA PRO A 15 -15.72 -35.99 -3.34
C PRO A 15 -14.43 -36.55 -2.69
N GLU A 16 -13.27 -36.20 -3.24
CA GLU A 16 -11.94 -36.60 -2.75
C GLU A 16 -11.41 -35.71 -1.60
N TRP A 17 -12.07 -34.57 -1.36
CA TRP A 17 -11.67 -33.62 -0.33
C TRP A 17 -12.16 -34.07 1.04
N GLU A 18 -11.22 -34.19 1.97
CA GLU A 18 -11.50 -34.48 3.37
C GLU A 18 -11.23 -33.23 4.21
N PRO A 19 -12.04 -32.92 5.24
CA PRO A 19 -11.82 -31.76 6.12
C PRO A 19 -10.43 -31.72 6.76
N LYS A 20 -9.81 -32.88 6.99
CA LYS A 20 -8.44 -33.01 7.54
C LYS A 20 -7.35 -32.48 6.60
N LYS A 21 -7.61 -32.43 5.29
CA LYS A 21 -6.66 -31.94 4.26
C LYS A 21 -6.55 -30.41 4.23
N GLY A 22 -7.33 -29.71 5.05
CA GLY A 22 -7.34 -28.24 5.18
C GLY A 22 -8.30 -27.57 4.20
N GLY A 23 -8.29 -26.23 4.14
CA GLY A 23 -9.21 -25.48 3.29
C GLY A 23 -9.08 -25.78 1.80
N LEU A 24 -10.15 -25.55 1.04
CA LEU A 24 -10.25 -25.89 -0.39
C LEU A 24 -9.10 -25.33 -1.25
N ASN A 25 -8.59 -24.14 -0.93
CA ASN A 25 -7.40 -23.57 -1.61
C ASN A 25 -6.17 -24.48 -1.48
N LYS A 26 -5.94 -25.05 -0.28
CA LYS A 26 -4.81 -25.96 -0.02
C LYS A 26 -4.98 -27.27 -0.78
N PHE A 27 -6.21 -27.77 -0.89
CA PHE A 27 -6.54 -28.95 -1.71
C PHE A 27 -6.23 -28.74 -3.19
N HIS A 28 -6.52 -27.56 -3.73
CA HIS A 28 -6.15 -27.20 -5.10
C HIS A 28 -4.68 -26.75 -5.26
N GLY A 29 -3.86 -26.82 -4.21
CA GLY A 29 -2.47 -26.34 -4.24
C GLY A 29 -2.32 -24.83 -4.47
N GLN A 30 -3.38 -24.05 -4.26
CA GLN A 30 -3.38 -22.61 -4.47
C GLN A 30 -3.17 -21.84 -3.17
N HIS A 31 -2.33 -20.81 -3.21
CA HIS A 31 -2.20 -19.87 -2.10
C HIS A 31 -3.47 -19.01 -1.97
N ALA A 32 -3.88 -18.68 -0.74
CA ALA A 32 -5.09 -17.88 -0.49
C ALA A 32 -5.05 -16.50 -1.16
N LEU A 33 -3.87 -15.89 -1.20
CA LEU A 33 -3.62 -14.59 -1.86
C LEU A 33 -3.28 -14.72 -3.36
N ARG A 34 -3.25 -15.94 -3.90
CA ARG A 34 -3.00 -16.25 -5.31
C ARG A 34 -1.77 -15.51 -5.86
N GLU A 35 -1.90 -14.84 -6.99
CA GLU A 35 -0.82 -14.14 -7.69
C GLU A 35 -0.16 -13.02 -6.88
N ARG A 36 -0.86 -12.46 -5.88
CA ARG A 36 -0.26 -11.42 -5.02
C ARG A 36 0.86 -11.95 -4.14
N ALA A 37 0.81 -13.24 -3.82
CA ALA A 37 1.81 -13.94 -3.02
C ALA A 37 2.87 -14.67 -3.89
N ARG A 38 2.99 -14.32 -5.18
CA ARG A 38 3.96 -14.95 -6.08
C ARG A 38 5.41 -14.82 -5.61
N LYS A 39 5.74 -13.78 -4.83
CA LYS A 39 7.07 -13.50 -4.27
C LYS A 39 7.11 -13.63 -2.74
N ILE A 40 6.20 -14.42 -2.15
CA ILE A 40 6.09 -14.54 -0.69
C ILE A 40 7.28 -15.23 -0.05
N ASP A 41 7.97 -16.10 -0.82
CA ASP A 41 9.25 -16.71 -0.49
C ASP A 41 10.35 -15.67 -0.21
N GLN A 42 10.29 -14.54 -0.92
CA GLN A 42 11.20 -13.39 -0.74
C GLN A 42 10.71 -12.41 0.34
N GLY A 43 9.60 -12.72 1.02
CA GLY A 43 8.94 -11.84 1.97
C GLY A 43 8.24 -10.64 1.32
N ILE A 44 8.00 -10.69 0.01
CA ILE A 44 7.37 -9.61 -0.75
C ILE A 44 5.91 -9.95 -1.04
N LEU A 45 5.01 -9.04 -0.67
CA LEU A 45 3.59 -9.15 -0.98
C LEU A 45 3.15 -8.01 -1.90
N ILE A 46 2.49 -8.35 -3.01
CA ILE A 46 1.92 -7.34 -3.90
C ILE A 46 0.59 -6.85 -3.32
N ILE A 47 0.52 -5.57 -2.98
CA ILE A 47 -0.67 -4.93 -2.40
C ILE A 47 -1.15 -3.77 -3.29
N ARG A 48 -2.40 -3.34 -3.08
CA ARG A 48 -2.91 -2.09 -3.64
C ARG A 48 -2.66 -0.98 -2.63
N PHE A 49 -1.82 -0.02 -2.99
CA PHE A 49 -1.39 1.09 -2.14
C PHE A 49 -1.93 2.40 -2.70
N GLU A 50 -2.47 3.26 -1.85
CA GLU A 50 -2.97 4.59 -2.23
C GLU A 50 -1.97 5.65 -1.76
N MET A 51 -1.66 6.62 -2.61
CA MET A 51 -0.71 7.69 -2.26
C MET A 51 -1.21 8.54 -1.10
N PRO A 52 -0.45 8.67 0.02
CA PRO A 52 -0.91 9.40 1.20
C PRO A 52 -0.90 10.93 1.01
N PHE A 53 -0.05 11.45 0.12
CA PHE A 53 0.10 12.88 -0.16
C PHE A 53 0.52 13.12 -1.62
N HIS A 54 0.49 14.37 -2.05
CA HIS A 54 0.94 14.78 -3.38
C HIS A 54 2.46 14.63 -3.51
N ILE A 55 2.91 14.00 -4.59
CA ILE A 55 4.34 13.81 -4.87
C ILE A 55 4.66 14.19 -6.31
N TRP A 56 5.91 14.58 -6.56
CA TRP A 56 6.44 14.72 -7.90
C TRP A 56 7.36 13.54 -8.22
N CYS A 57 7.17 12.92 -9.37
CA CYS A 57 8.02 11.83 -9.82
C CYS A 57 9.43 12.35 -10.17
N GLY A 58 10.49 11.70 -9.69
CA GLY A 58 11.87 12.09 -9.98
C GLY A 58 12.31 11.86 -11.43
N GLY A 59 11.60 11.01 -12.18
CA GLY A 59 11.97 10.67 -13.57
C GLY A 59 11.36 11.58 -14.64
N CYS A 60 10.07 11.91 -14.53
CA CYS A 60 9.34 12.69 -15.54
C CYS A 60 8.67 13.95 -14.99
N GLU A 61 8.95 14.30 -13.72
CA GLU A 61 8.41 15.47 -13.02
C GLU A 61 6.89 15.61 -13.04
N SER A 62 6.16 14.55 -13.39
CA SER A 62 4.70 14.53 -13.33
C SER A 62 4.23 14.49 -11.88
N MET A 63 3.19 15.26 -11.58
CA MET A 63 2.54 15.20 -10.28
C MET A 63 1.72 13.92 -10.15
N ILE A 64 1.88 13.23 -9.02
CA ILE A 64 1.00 12.14 -8.60
C ILE A 64 0.16 12.68 -7.44
N ALA A 65 -1.16 12.68 -7.64
CA ALA A 65 -2.09 13.19 -6.64
C ALA A 65 -2.22 12.24 -5.45
N LYS A 66 -2.61 12.79 -4.29
CA LYS A 66 -3.10 12.01 -3.16
C LYS A 66 -4.24 11.09 -3.59
N GLY A 67 -4.23 9.85 -3.11
CA GLY A 67 -5.26 8.84 -3.41
C GLY A 67 -5.04 8.06 -4.71
N VAL A 68 -4.03 8.38 -5.53
CA VAL A 68 -3.71 7.57 -6.73
C VAL A 68 -3.31 6.16 -6.30
N ARG A 69 -3.89 5.16 -6.97
CA ARG A 69 -3.75 3.74 -6.63
C ARG A 69 -2.62 3.09 -7.42
N PHE A 70 -1.72 2.41 -6.72
CA PHE A 70 -0.64 1.62 -7.29
C PHE A 70 -0.72 0.15 -6.87
N ASN A 71 -0.17 -0.73 -7.71
CA ASN A 71 0.25 -2.05 -7.26
C ASN A 71 1.67 -1.89 -6.72
N ALA A 72 1.84 -2.06 -5.41
CA ALA A 72 3.11 -1.88 -4.72
C ALA A 72 3.61 -3.21 -4.16
N GLU A 73 4.92 -3.41 -4.20
CA GLU A 73 5.62 -4.50 -3.54
C GLU A 73 5.89 -4.09 -2.09
N LYS A 74 5.19 -4.74 -1.14
CA LYS A 74 5.37 -4.54 0.29
C LYS A 74 6.47 -5.48 0.79
N LYS A 75 7.51 -4.92 1.39
CA LYS A 75 8.63 -5.64 2.01
C LYS A 75 8.87 -5.14 3.43
N GLN A 76 9.21 -6.03 4.37
CA GLN A 76 9.68 -5.64 5.70
C GLN A 76 11.18 -5.29 5.61
N VAL A 77 11.56 -4.09 6.06
CA VAL A 77 12.97 -3.62 5.99
C VAL A 77 13.62 -3.52 7.37
N GLY A 78 12.83 -3.23 8.41
CA GLY A 78 13.34 -3.12 9.78
C GLY A 78 12.20 -3.12 10.80
N ASN A 79 12.52 -2.82 12.04
CA ASN A 79 11.56 -2.63 13.12
C ASN A 79 11.92 -1.38 13.93
N TYR A 80 10.90 -0.60 14.31
CA TYR A 80 10.98 0.45 15.32
C TYR A 80 10.41 -0.13 16.62
N TYR A 81 11.29 -0.50 17.56
CA TYR A 81 10.94 -1.33 18.71
C TYR A 81 10.21 -2.63 18.29
N SER A 82 8.93 -2.78 18.65
CA SER A 82 8.08 -3.91 18.26
C SER A 82 7.31 -3.68 16.95
N THR A 83 7.26 -2.45 16.44
CA THR A 83 6.50 -2.06 15.24
C THR A 83 7.33 -2.28 13.99
N LYS A 84 6.79 -3.03 13.02
CA LYS A 84 7.50 -3.32 11.76
C LYS A 84 7.53 -2.10 10.84
N ILE A 85 8.70 -1.82 10.28
CA ILE A 85 8.88 -0.81 9.23
C ILE A 85 8.68 -1.47 7.87
N TRP A 86 7.70 -0.96 7.13
CA TRP A 86 7.36 -1.44 5.80
C TRP A 86 7.92 -0.53 4.73
N SER A 87 8.50 -1.13 3.70
CA SER A 87 8.89 -0.48 2.46
C SER A 87 7.92 -0.86 1.36
N PHE A 88 7.47 0.14 0.61
CA PHE A 88 6.58 0.00 -0.52
C PHE A 88 7.31 0.49 -1.76
N THR A 89 7.58 -0.46 -2.66
CA THR A 89 8.20 -0.18 -3.95
C THR A 89 7.14 -0.21 -5.03
N MET A 90 7.08 0.82 -5.85
CA MET A 90 6.11 0.91 -6.94
C MET A 90 6.67 1.64 -8.14
N LYS A 91 5.98 1.50 -9.28
CA LYS A 91 6.38 2.12 -10.54
C LYS A 91 5.41 3.24 -10.89
N SER A 92 5.97 4.40 -11.27
CA SER A 92 5.19 5.52 -11.80
C SER A 92 4.39 5.10 -13.03
N ALA A 93 3.16 5.60 -13.16
CA ALA A 93 2.29 5.28 -14.28
C ALA A 93 2.83 5.86 -15.62
N CYS A 94 3.49 7.02 -15.56
CA CYS A 94 3.94 7.74 -16.76
C CYS A 94 5.26 7.19 -17.31
N CYS A 95 6.29 7.11 -16.47
CA CYS A 95 7.66 6.79 -16.90
C CYS A 95 8.18 5.45 -16.38
N ARG A 96 7.36 4.68 -15.64
CA ARG A 96 7.75 3.42 -14.97
C ARG A 96 8.95 3.55 -14.01
N HIS A 97 9.32 4.78 -13.64
CA HIS A 97 10.36 5.05 -12.65
C HIS A 97 9.98 4.45 -11.29
N GLU A 98 10.96 3.88 -10.60
CA GLU A 98 10.76 3.22 -9.32
C GLU A 98 10.70 4.26 -8.20
N ILE A 99 9.67 4.17 -7.37
CA ILE A 99 9.45 5.04 -6.21
C ILE A 99 9.42 4.14 -4.97
N VAL A 100 10.20 4.51 -3.97
CA VAL A 100 10.29 3.78 -2.70
C VAL A 100 9.82 4.66 -1.55
N ILE A 101 8.80 4.17 -0.85
CA ILE A 101 8.20 4.84 0.32
C ILE A 101 8.34 3.91 1.52
N GLN A 102 8.68 4.46 2.68
CA GLN A 102 8.73 3.72 3.94
C GLN A 102 7.77 4.31 4.98
N THR A 103 7.28 3.44 5.87
CA THR A 103 6.55 3.89 7.06
C THR A 103 7.51 4.36 8.13
N ASP A 104 7.23 5.48 8.77
CA ASP A 104 7.91 5.93 9.98
C ASP A 104 6.94 5.86 11.19
N PRO A 105 7.05 4.83 12.04
CA PRO A 105 6.22 4.70 13.23
C PRO A 105 6.47 5.77 14.30
N GLN A 106 7.61 6.46 14.29
CA GLN A 106 7.92 7.48 15.29
C GLN A 106 7.08 8.74 15.08
N ASN A 107 7.00 9.21 13.83
CA ASN A 107 6.27 10.42 13.46
C ASN A 107 4.88 10.13 12.89
N CYS A 108 4.45 8.86 12.82
CA CYS A 108 3.20 8.43 12.19
C CYS A 108 3.07 8.87 10.72
N GLU A 109 4.19 8.98 10.01
CA GLU A 109 4.27 9.49 8.64
C GLU A 109 4.80 8.46 7.65
N TYR A 110 4.67 8.77 6.36
CA TYR A 110 5.34 8.05 5.28
C TYR A 110 6.49 8.90 4.75
N LEU A 111 7.68 8.30 4.69
CA LEU A 111 8.89 8.93 4.18
C LEU A 111 9.17 8.45 2.75
N ILE A 112 9.50 9.37 1.86
CA ILE A 112 10.01 9.00 0.54
C ILE A 112 11.51 8.77 0.67
N ILE A 113 11.96 7.56 0.36
CA ILE A 113 13.39 7.21 0.36
C ILE A 113 14.02 7.53 -0.99
N SER A 114 13.33 7.20 -2.08
CA SER A 114 13.86 7.42 -3.43
C SER A 114 12.76 7.55 -4.49
N GLY A 115 13.12 8.17 -5.61
CA GLY A 115 12.32 8.21 -6.84
C GLY A 115 11.19 9.25 -6.88
N ALA A 116 10.97 10.00 -5.80
CA ALA A 116 10.01 11.08 -5.76
C ALA A 116 10.40 12.18 -4.76
N ARG A 117 9.77 13.36 -4.88
CA ARG A 117 9.82 14.44 -3.90
C ARG A 117 8.40 14.73 -3.38
N LYS A 118 8.27 14.96 -2.07
CA LYS A 118 7.01 15.37 -1.44
C LYS A 118 6.67 16.78 -1.92
N LYS A 119 5.43 17.02 -2.34
CA LYS A 119 4.95 18.38 -2.57
C LYS A 119 4.66 19.00 -1.19
N ILE A 120 5.30 20.11 -0.89
CA ILE A 120 5.01 20.89 0.31
C ILE A 120 3.78 21.75 -0.02
N GLU A 121 2.70 21.53 0.70
CA GLU A 121 1.50 22.37 0.66
C GLU A 121 1.48 23.13 1.99
N GLU A 122 2.33 24.14 2.09
CA GLU A 122 2.23 25.12 3.18
C GLU A 122 0.95 25.94 2.94
N TYR A 123 0.02 25.85 3.88
CA TYR A 123 -1.17 26.69 3.87
C TYR A 123 -0.82 28.00 4.56
N ASP A 124 -0.55 29.04 3.76
CA ASP A 124 -0.46 30.39 4.26
C ASP A 124 -1.85 31.04 4.22
N ALA A 125 -2.39 31.40 5.40
CA ALA A 125 -3.70 32.03 5.53
C ALA A 125 -3.77 33.38 4.79
N VAL A 126 -2.62 34.03 4.59
CA VAL A 126 -2.50 35.29 3.85
C VAL A 126 -2.69 35.07 2.35
N ASP A 127 -2.13 33.98 1.80
CA ASP A 127 -2.25 33.62 0.37
C ASP A 127 -3.65 33.07 0.04
N ALA A 128 -4.30 32.43 1.02
CA ALA A 128 -5.66 31.89 0.86
C ALA A 128 -6.79 32.95 0.99
N GLY A 129 -6.48 34.22 1.25
CA GLY A 129 -7.47 35.30 1.39
C GLY A 129 -8.41 35.15 2.59
N SER A 130 -8.04 34.31 3.55
CA SER A 130 -8.83 33.99 4.74
C SER A 130 -8.45 34.90 5.91
N MET A 131 -9.43 35.62 6.48
CA MET A 131 -9.18 36.48 7.65
C MET A 131 -8.82 35.62 8.87
N VAL A 132 -7.65 35.88 9.44
CA VAL A 132 -7.25 35.36 10.75
C VAL A 132 -8.05 36.14 11.79
N LEU A 133 -8.95 35.46 12.50
CA LEU A 133 -9.64 36.08 13.63
C LEU A 133 -8.61 36.35 14.73
N PRO A 134 -8.53 37.57 15.26
CA PRO A 134 -7.65 37.84 16.40
C PRO A 134 -8.08 36.96 17.56
N VAL A 135 -7.10 36.26 18.16
CA VAL A 135 -7.30 35.56 19.43
C VAL A 135 -7.40 36.66 20.48
N GLU A 136 -8.58 36.85 21.07
CA GLU A 136 -8.75 37.75 22.22
C GLU A 136 -8.00 37.14 23.42
N ASP A 137 -7.09 37.91 24.01
CA ASP A 137 -6.29 37.55 25.21
C ASP A 137 -7.16 37.34 26.47
#